data_AF-A0A6J8EZ98-F1
#
_entry.id   AF-A0A6J8EZ98-F1
#
_cell.length_a   1.000
_cell.length_b   1.000
_cell.length_c   1.000
_cell.angle_alpha   90.00
_cell.angle_beta   90.00
_cell.angle_gamma   90.00
#
_symmetry.space_group_name_H-M   'P 1'
#
loop_
_entity.id
_entity.type
_entity.pdbx_description
1 polymer ?
#
loop_
_entity_poly.entity_id
_entity_poly.type
_entity_poly.pdbx_seq_one_letter_code
_entity_poly.pdbx_strand_id
1 'polypeptide(L)'
;MHKHRPLVKPMVFITTTSYIISVIGPYFSDGKNNDAQIMKHIIQHDIEEFKEWVTEDDILIVDRGFRDTIDLLQEMGIHTKMPAFNKKGESQLPVEDSNVTRLITKIRLVVESVNGRIKLWKYHDRVLPNSQIPYVSDYVNIAYAIMNKYWPELNTGESQLPVEDSNVTRLITKIRLVVESVNGRIKLWKYHDRVLPNSQIPYVSDYVNIAYAIMNKYWPELNTGDLEKDEQLASKMLYLSKQRTYSMRK
;
A
#
# COMPACT_ATOMS: atom_id res chain seq x y z
N MET A 1 -1.73 -16.42 -9.84
CA MET A 1 -0.39 -16.97 -9.54
C MET A 1 -0.48 -17.78 -8.25
N HIS A 2 -0.62 -19.10 -8.33
CA HIS A 2 -0.64 -19.95 -7.13
C HIS A 2 0.78 -20.01 -6.56
N LYS A 3 0.98 -19.46 -5.36
CA LYS A 3 2.22 -19.70 -4.61
C LYS A 3 2.24 -21.20 -4.29
N HIS A 4 3.33 -21.89 -4.62
CA HIS A 4 3.42 -23.36 -4.68
C HIS A 4 3.41 -24.05 -3.30
N ARG A 5 3.01 -23.32 -2.25
CA ARG A 5 2.95 -23.76 -0.87
C ARG A 5 1.77 -23.09 -0.16
N PRO A 6 1.10 -23.77 0.79
CA PRO A 6 0.12 -23.14 1.65
C PRO A 6 0.77 -21.97 2.40
N LEU A 7 0.08 -20.85 2.44
CA LEU A 7 0.53 -19.65 3.14
C LEU A 7 -0.53 -19.23 4.13
N VAL A 8 -0.08 -18.55 5.17
CA VAL A 8 -0.94 -17.91 6.14
C VAL A 8 -0.62 -16.43 6.17
N LYS A 9 -1.62 -15.60 6.43
CA LYS A 9 -1.49 -14.15 6.53
C LYS A 9 -2.23 -13.65 7.78
N PRO A 10 -1.59 -12.80 8.60
CA PRO A 10 -2.29 -12.07 9.65
C PRO A 10 -2.99 -10.83 9.09
N MET A 11 -4.01 -10.34 9.79
CA MET A 11 -4.56 -8.99 9.64
C MET A 11 -3.90 -8.08 10.67
N VAL A 12 -3.37 -6.93 10.26
CA VAL A 12 -2.59 -6.04 11.13
C VAL A 12 -3.26 -4.68 11.19
N PHE A 13 -3.54 -4.20 12.40
CA PHE A 13 -4.05 -2.86 12.67
C PHE A 13 -2.90 -1.96 13.07
N ILE A 14 -2.75 -0.85 12.36
CA ILE A 14 -1.60 0.07 12.50
C ILE A 14 -2.13 1.50 12.49
N THR A 15 -1.59 2.32 13.38
CA THR A 15 -1.84 3.77 13.39
C THR A 15 -1.13 4.49 12.24
N THR A 16 -1.47 5.76 12.06
CA THR A 16 -0.78 6.66 11.11
C THR A 16 0.67 6.99 11.49
N THR A 17 1.10 6.66 12.72
CA THR A 17 2.47 6.84 13.23
C THR A 17 3.33 5.58 13.08
N SER A 18 2.78 4.51 12.52
CA SER A 18 3.36 3.14 12.42
C SER A 18 3.32 2.29 13.69
N TYR A 19 2.70 2.78 14.76
CA TYR A 19 2.48 1.96 15.95
C TYR A 19 1.51 0.82 15.61
N ILE A 20 1.95 -0.43 15.80
CA ILE A 20 1.12 -1.62 15.58
C ILE A 20 0.25 -1.83 16.81
N ILE A 21 -1.05 -1.84 16.59
CA ILE A 21 -2.06 -1.90 17.65
C ILE A 21 -2.40 -3.35 17.98
N SER A 22 -2.85 -4.10 16.96
CA SER A 22 -3.29 -5.49 17.12
C SER A 22 -3.00 -6.28 15.85
N VAL A 23 -2.89 -7.59 16.02
CA VAL A 23 -2.72 -8.56 14.95
C VAL A 23 -3.69 -9.71 15.15
N ILE A 24 -4.58 -9.88 14.17
CA ILE A 24 -5.62 -10.90 14.22
C ILE A 24 -5.32 -12.00 13.20
N GLY A 25 -5.57 -13.25 13.59
CA GLY A 25 -5.36 -14.45 12.80
C GLY A 25 -4.32 -15.40 13.40
N PRO A 26 -3.59 -16.19 12.59
CA PRO A 26 -3.45 -16.06 11.14
C PRO A 26 -4.57 -16.75 10.33
N TYR A 27 -4.81 -16.24 9.12
CA TYR A 27 -5.78 -16.80 8.16
C TYR A 27 -5.04 -17.51 7.02
N PHE A 28 -5.65 -18.54 6.43
CA PHE A 28 -5.11 -19.13 5.21
C PHE A 28 -5.10 -18.09 4.07
N SER A 29 -4.04 -18.06 3.27
CA SER A 29 -3.94 -17.18 2.09
C SER A 29 -4.59 -17.84 0.88
N ASP A 30 -5.90 -18.05 0.94
CA ASP A 30 -6.70 -18.64 -0.11
C ASP A 30 -7.80 -17.69 -0.62
N GLY A 31 -8.56 -18.11 -1.62
CA GLY A 31 -9.64 -17.29 -2.19
C GLY A 31 -10.83 -17.07 -1.26
N LYS A 32 -10.99 -17.90 -0.22
CA LYS A 32 -12.07 -17.77 0.79
C LYS A 32 -11.74 -16.66 1.78
N ASN A 33 -10.46 -16.51 2.13
CA ASN A 33 -9.95 -15.53 3.07
C ASN A 33 -9.36 -14.31 2.35
N ASN A 34 -10.16 -13.69 1.48
CA ASN A 34 -9.82 -12.36 0.96
C ASN A 34 -9.98 -11.30 2.06
N ASP A 35 -9.44 -10.10 1.82
CA ASP A 35 -9.33 -9.07 2.88
C ASP A 35 -10.71 -8.65 3.42
N ALA A 36 -11.72 -8.54 2.55
CA ALA A 36 -13.08 -8.26 2.97
C ALA A 36 -13.69 -9.39 3.82
N GLN A 37 -13.50 -10.65 3.42
CA GLN A 37 -14.05 -11.79 4.17
C GLN A 37 -13.39 -11.96 5.54
N ILE A 38 -12.08 -11.71 5.63
CA ILE A 38 -11.39 -11.68 6.92
C ILE A 38 -11.94 -10.56 7.81
N MET A 39 -12.11 -9.35 7.28
CA MET A 39 -12.69 -8.25 8.06
C MET A 39 -14.11 -8.56 8.53
N LYS A 40 -14.96 -9.17 7.68
CA LYS A 40 -16.30 -9.64 8.10
C LYS A 40 -16.22 -10.67 9.22
N HIS A 41 -15.30 -11.64 9.10
CA HIS A 41 -15.08 -12.62 10.15
C HIS A 41 -14.71 -11.96 11.48
N ILE A 42 -13.74 -11.04 11.47
CA ILE A 42 -13.29 -10.30 12.65
C ILE A 42 -14.47 -9.56 13.29
N ILE A 43 -15.24 -8.82 12.51
CA ILE A 43 -16.41 -8.07 13.02
C ILE A 43 -17.50 -9.00 13.58
N GLN A 44 -17.65 -10.21 13.04
CA GLN A 44 -18.71 -11.13 13.46
C GLN A 44 -18.34 -12.00 14.67
N HIS A 45 -17.07 -12.36 14.81
CA HIS A 45 -16.61 -13.38 15.76
C HIS A 45 -15.63 -12.84 16.80
N ASP A 46 -14.89 -11.78 16.46
CA ASP A 46 -13.80 -11.22 17.26
C ASP A 46 -14.05 -9.72 17.55
N ILE A 47 -15.34 -9.33 17.62
CA ILE A 47 -15.75 -7.92 17.69
C ILE A 47 -15.24 -7.22 18.94
N GLU A 48 -15.09 -7.93 20.06
CA GLU A 48 -14.62 -7.36 21.32
C GLU A 48 -13.17 -6.92 21.22
N GLU A 49 -12.28 -7.77 20.68
CA GLU A 49 -10.87 -7.41 20.43
C GLU A 49 -10.75 -6.26 19.42
N PHE A 50 -11.62 -6.25 18.40
CA PHE A 50 -11.67 -5.14 17.44
C PHE A 50 -12.13 -3.82 18.09
N LYS A 51 -13.15 -3.86 18.96
CA LYS A 51 -13.72 -2.70 19.66
C LYS A 51 -12.84 -2.14 20.77
N GLU A 52 -11.87 -2.91 21.29
CA GLU A 52 -10.86 -2.38 22.21
C GLU A 52 -10.05 -1.23 21.58
N TRP A 53 -9.93 -1.23 20.26
CA TRP A 53 -9.04 -0.33 19.53
C TRP A 53 -9.74 0.61 18.55
N VAL A 54 -10.95 0.25 18.11
CA VAL A 54 -11.73 1.02 17.14
C VAL A 54 -13.10 1.32 17.74
N THR A 55 -13.38 2.61 17.87
CA THR A 55 -14.61 3.14 18.47
C THR A 55 -15.46 3.87 17.42
N GLU A 56 -16.68 4.23 17.80
CA GLU A 56 -17.55 5.08 16.97
C GLU A 56 -16.83 6.40 16.63
N ASP A 57 -17.05 6.92 15.42
CA ASP A 57 -16.40 8.10 14.82
C ASP A 57 -14.91 7.94 14.44
N ASP A 58 -14.27 6.79 14.69
CA ASP A 58 -12.90 6.54 14.23
C ASP A 58 -12.79 6.46 12.70
N ILE A 59 -11.63 6.88 12.18
CA ILE A 59 -11.35 6.84 10.75
C ILE A 59 -10.48 5.62 10.41
N LEU A 60 -11.08 4.63 9.76
CA LEU A 60 -10.35 3.47 9.24
C LEU A 60 -9.95 3.69 7.77
N ILE A 61 -8.65 3.61 7.50
CA ILE A 61 -8.12 3.69 6.14
C ILE A 61 -7.86 2.28 5.62
N VAL A 62 -8.55 1.92 4.53
CA VAL A 62 -8.53 0.56 3.98
C VAL A 62 -8.09 0.54 2.51
N ASP A 63 -7.54 -0.59 2.07
CA ASP A 63 -7.27 -0.84 0.65
C ASP A 63 -8.55 -1.28 -0.09
N ARG A 64 -8.49 -1.34 -1.42
CA ARG A 64 -9.56 -1.76 -2.32
C ARG A 64 -10.10 -3.16 -2.01
N GLY A 65 -9.29 -4.03 -1.43
CA GLY A 65 -9.69 -5.39 -1.04
C GLY A 65 -10.79 -5.44 0.03
N PHE A 66 -11.04 -4.32 0.73
CA PHE A 66 -12.04 -4.20 1.79
C PHE A 66 -13.37 -3.58 1.33
N ARG A 67 -13.53 -3.31 0.02
CA ARG A 67 -14.72 -2.62 -0.51
C ARG A 67 -16.03 -3.20 0.02
N ASP A 68 -16.14 -4.53 0.05
CA ASP A 68 -17.38 -5.23 0.42
C ASP A 68 -17.64 -5.25 1.95
N THR A 69 -16.82 -4.56 2.75
CA THR A 69 -16.99 -4.38 4.21
C THR A 69 -17.31 -2.95 4.61
N ILE A 70 -17.31 -2.02 3.66
CA ILE A 70 -17.46 -0.59 3.96
C ILE A 70 -18.80 -0.31 4.63
N ASP A 71 -19.89 -0.84 4.07
CA ASP A 71 -21.22 -0.61 4.62
C ASP A 71 -21.33 -1.16 6.04
N LEU A 72 -20.77 -2.35 6.29
CA LEU A 72 -20.75 -2.97 7.62
C LEU A 72 -19.96 -2.13 8.65
N LEU A 73 -18.82 -1.57 8.25
CA LEU A 73 -18.03 -0.69 9.11
C LEU A 73 -18.78 0.63 9.40
N GLN A 74 -19.49 1.17 8.42
CA GLN A 74 -20.28 2.39 8.57
C GLN A 74 -21.52 2.17 9.46
N GLU A 75 -22.15 1.00 9.40
CA GLU A 75 -23.23 0.61 10.32
C GLU A 75 -22.76 0.54 11.78
N MET A 76 -21.46 0.28 12.01
CA MET A 76 -20.84 0.34 13.34
C MET A 76 -20.42 1.76 13.75
N GLY A 77 -20.71 2.78 12.93
CA GLY A 77 -20.32 4.17 13.19
C GLY A 77 -18.87 4.50 12.83
N ILE A 78 -18.17 3.63 12.10
CA ILE A 78 -16.76 3.81 11.72
C ILE A 78 -16.68 4.52 10.36
N HIS A 79 -15.89 5.60 10.30
CA HIS A 79 -15.63 6.32 9.07
C HIS A 79 -14.58 5.62 8.21
N THR A 80 -14.98 5.04 7.09
CA THR A 80 -14.03 4.37 6.18
C THR A 80 -13.51 5.31 5.11
N LYS A 81 -12.20 5.30 4.86
CA LYS A 81 -11.56 5.96 3.70
C LYS A 81 -10.80 4.95 2.86
N MET A 82 -11.01 4.98 1.55
CA MET A 82 -10.29 4.15 0.57
C MET A 82 -9.92 4.99 -0.67
N PRO A 83 -8.89 4.59 -1.45
CA PRO A 83 -8.57 5.27 -2.71
C PRO A 83 -9.77 5.34 -3.65
N ALA A 84 -10.00 6.49 -4.27
CA ALA A 84 -11.11 6.67 -5.20
C ALA A 84 -10.96 5.81 -6.47
N PHE A 85 -12.09 5.55 -7.12
CA PHE A 85 -12.16 4.81 -8.37
C PHE A 85 -12.50 5.75 -9.51
N ASN A 86 -11.84 5.56 -10.66
CA ASN A 86 -12.36 6.12 -11.89
C ASN A 86 -13.76 5.56 -12.12
N LYS A 87 -14.71 6.41 -12.50
CA LYS A 87 -16.00 5.91 -12.95
C LYS A 87 -15.81 5.18 -14.27
N LYS A 88 -16.75 4.28 -14.58
CA LYS A 88 -16.69 3.49 -15.81
C LYS A 88 -16.66 4.44 -17.02
N GLY A 89 -15.57 4.35 -17.81
CA GLY A 89 -15.36 5.20 -18.99
C GLY A 89 -14.45 6.42 -18.76
N GLU A 90 -14.04 6.69 -17.52
CA GLU A 90 -13.14 7.80 -17.20
C GLU A 90 -11.68 7.33 -17.10
N SER A 91 -10.77 8.09 -17.71
CA SER A 91 -9.33 7.84 -17.63
C SER A 91 -8.67 8.50 -16.42
N GLN A 92 -9.32 9.48 -15.78
CA GLN A 92 -8.78 10.27 -14.68
C GLN A 92 -9.81 10.55 -13.60
N LEU A 93 -9.35 10.66 -12.35
CA LEU A 93 -10.15 11.10 -11.21
C LEU A 93 -10.36 12.63 -11.25
N PRO A 94 -11.48 13.14 -10.72
CA PRO A 94 -11.63 14.55 -10.38
C PRO A 94 -10.48 15.04 -9.49
N VAL A 95 -10.20 16.35 -9.52
CA VAL A 95 -9.08 16.95 -8.76
C VAL A 95 -9.23 16.72 -7.26
N GLU A 96 -10.45 16.84 -6.73
CA GLU A 96 -10.74 16.65 -5.31
C GLU A 96 -10.52 15.19 -4.89
N ASP A 97 -11.11 14.24 -5.61
CA ASP A 97 -10.92 12.79 -5.39
C ASP A 97 -9.45 12.38 -5.54
N SER A 98 -8.73 13.00 -6.48
CA SER A 98 -7.30 12.80 -6.67
C SER A 98 -6.49 13.26 -5.45
N ASN A 99 -6.87 14.38 -4.84
CA ASN A 99 -6.18 14.90 -3.65
C ASN A 99 -6.45 14.03 -2.42
N VAL A 100 -7.70 13.61 -2.22
CA VAL A 100 -8.07 12.67 -1.15
C VAL A 100 -7.34 11.34 -1.34
N THR A 101 -7.32 10.82 -2.57
CA THR A 101 -6.59 9.59 -2.91
C THR A 101 -5.10 9.72 -2.61
N ARG A 102 -4.45 10.85 -2.94
CA ARG A 102 -3.04 11.09 -2.60
C ARG A 102 -2.79 11.07 -1.10
N LEU A 103 -3.69 11.66 -0.30
CA LEU A 103 -3.57 11.65 1.16
C LEU A 103 -3.69 10.22 1.71
N ILE A 104 -4.69 9.47 1.25
CA ILE A 104 -4.90 8.07 1.62
C ILE A 104 -3.67 7.23 1.25
N THR A 105 -3.14 7.39 0.03
CA THR A 105 -1.92 6.70 -0.41
C THR A 105 -0.72 7.05 0.47
N LYS A 106 -0.55 8.33 0.87
CA LYS A 106 0.53 8.72 1.77
C LYS A 106 0.44 8.01 3.12
N ILE A 107 -0.76 7.88 3.69
CA ILE A 107 -0.95 7.17 4.95
C ILE A 107 -0.70 5.66 4.78
N ARG A 108 -1.14 5.08 3.66
CA ARG A 108 -0.84 3.68 3.33
C ARG A 108 0.65 3.38 3.20
N LEU A 109 1.50 4.36 2.85
CA LEU A 109 2.95 4.16 2.84
C LEU A 109 3.47 3.72 4.21
N VAL A 110 2.86 4.18 5.29
CA VAL A 110 3.20 3.77 6.66
C VAL A 110 2.93 2.28 6.84
N VAL A 111 1.74 1.81 6.44
CA VAL A 111 1.34 0.40 6.47
C VAL A 111 2.26 -0.46 5.60
N GLU A 112 2.55 -0.03 4.37
CA GLU A 112 3.45 -0.73 3.46
C GLU A 112 4.88 -0.81 4.00
N SER A 113 5.33 0.24 4.67
CA SER A 113 6.64 0.28 5.31
C SER A 113 6.69 -0.72 6.46
N VAL A 114 5.71 -0.75 7.37
CA VAL A 114 5.63 -1.76 8.45
C VAL A 114 5.59 -3.18 7.89
N ASN A 115 4.79 -3.42 6.84
CA ASN A 115 4.75 -4.69 6.13
C ASN A 115 6.08 -5.02 5.41
N GLY A 116 6.90 -4.03 5.09
CA GLY A 116 8.28 -4.22 4.63
C GLY A 116 9.22 -4.62 5.78
N ARG A 117 9.09 -3.95 6.94
CA ARG A 117 9.88 -4.22 8.15
C ARG A 117 9.70 -5.67 8.62
N ILE A 118 8.47 -6.18 8.67
CA ILE A 118 8.20 -7.57 9.07
C ILE A 118 8.84 -8.60 8.14
N LYS A 119 8.98 -8.28 6.84
CA LYS A 119 9.64 -9.16 5.87
C LYS A 119 11.16 -9.25 6.05
N LEU A 120 11.78 -8.35 6.83
CA LEU A 120 13.20 -8.44 7.17
C LEU A 120 13.49 -9.54 8.19
N TRP A 121 12.47 -10.00 8.92
CA TRP A 121 12.61 -11.09 9.88
C TRP A 121 12.73 -12.41 9.15
N LYS A 122 13.96 -12.94 9.07
CA LYS A 122 14.30 -14.19 8.37
C LYS A 122 13.46 -15.39 8.80
N TYR A 123 12.93 -15.38 10.02
CA TYR A 123 12.05 -16.44 10.51
C TYR A 123 10.76 -16.54 9.68
N HIS A 124 10.16 -15.42 9.28
CA HIS A 124 8.90 -15.38 8.53
C HIS A 124 9.05 -15.73 7.04
N ASP A 125 10.28 -15.78 6.51
CA ASP A 125 10.55 -16.24 5.14
C ASP A 125 10.69 -17.76 5.04
N ARG A 126 10.82 -18.45 6.19
CA ARG A 126 10.98 -19.90 6.25
C ARG A 126 9.64 -20.62 6.16
N VAL A 127 9.69 -21.85 5.66
CA VAL A 127 8.56 -22.78 5.76
C VAL A 127 8.56 -23.38 7.17
N LEU A 128 7.48 -23.15 7.90
CA LEU A 128 7.29 -23.70 9.22
C LEU A 128 6.67 -25.11 9.13
N PRO A 129 7.03 -26.04 10.03
CA PRO A 129 6.32 -27.30 10.17
C PRO A 129 4.85 -27.08 10.52
N ASN A 130 3.96 -27.97 10.09
CA ASN A 130 2.51 -27.84 10.38
C ASN A 130 2.20 -27.78 11.89
N SER A 131 3.03 -28.42 12.73
CA SER A 131 2.92 -28.38 14.19
C SER A 131 3.12 -26.97 14.78
N GLN A 132 3.71 -26.06 14.00
CA GLN A 132 3.98 -24.68 14.41
C GLN A 132 2.88 -23.70 14.00
N ILE A 133 1.91 -24.12 13.18
CA ILE A 133 0.81 -23.27 12.71
C ILE A 133 0.05 -22.58 13.86
N PRO A 134 -0.29 -23.25 14.98
CA PRO A 134 -1.01 -22.61 16.08
C PRO A 134 -0.26 -21.44 16.72
N TYR A 135 1.07 -21.44 16.66
CA TYR A 135 1.92 -20.44 17.30
C TYR A 135 2.35 -19.31 16.35
N VAL A 136 1.92 -19.34 15.08
CA VAL A 136 2.30 -18.31 14.10
C VAL A 136 1.84 -16.92 14.53
N SER A 137 0.66 -16.82 15.16
CA SER A 137 0.19 -15.54 15.70
C SER A 137 1.16 -15.00 16.75
N ASP A 138 1.58 -15.83 17.71
CA ASP A 138 2.53 -15.46 18.76
C ASP A 138 3.87 -14.99 18.19
N TYR A 139 4.40 -15.70 17.18
CA TYR A 139 5.66 -15.32 16.54
C TYR A 139 5.59 -13.94 15.89
N VAL A 140 4.47 -13.65 15.21
CA VAL A 140 4.23 -12.37 14.58
C VAL A 140 4.02 -11.26 15.64
N ASN A 141 3.26 -11.54 16.70
CA ASN A 141 3.04 -10.63 17.81
C ASN A 141 4.35 -10.26 18.54
N ILE A 142 5.22 -11.24 18.78
CA ILE A 142 6.54 -11.00 19.36
C ILE A 142 7.38 -10.10 18.46
N ALA A 143 7.43 -10.38 17.15
CA ALA A 143 8.17 -9.56 16.20
C ALA A 143 7.66 -8.11 16.18
N TYR A 144 6.34 -7.91 16.18
CA TYR A 144 5.74 -6.59 16.22
C TYR A 144 5.92 -5.86 17.55
N ALA A 145 5.86 -6.55 18.69
CA ALA A 145 6.17 -5.95 19.99
C ALA A 145 7.62 -5.44 20.04
N ILE A 146 8.57 -6.21 19.51
CA ILE A 146 9.98 -5.79 19.37
C ILE A 146 10.08 -4.59 18.42
N MET A 147 9.35 -4.60 17.29
CA MET A 147 9.32 -3.46 16.38
C MET A 147 8.79 -2.19 17.04
N ASN A 148 7.66 -2.25 17.74
CA ASN A 148 7.11 -1.11 18.48
C ASN A 148 8.09 -0.58 19.54
N LYS A 149 8.87 -1.46 20.18
CA LYS A 149 9.81 -1.05 21.22
C LYS A 149 11.07 -0.39 20.70
N TYR A 150 11.64 -0.89 19.59
CA TYR A 150 13.00 -0.54 19.19
C TYR A 150 13.11 0.20 17.86
N TRP A 151 12.06 0.20 17.04
CA TRP A 151 12.12 0.85 15.74
C TRP A 151 11.54 2.25 15.84
N PRO A 152 12.13 3.23 15.14
CA PRO A 152 11.57 4.58 15.13
C PRO A 152 10.20 4.57 14.47
N GLU A 153 9.30 5.38 15.03
CA GLU A 153 8.04 5.74 14.39
C GLU A 153 8.32 6.32 13.01
N LEU A 154 7.55 5.89 12.01
CA LEU A 154 7.70 6.35 10.64
C LEU A 154 7.10 7.74 10.40
N ASN A 155 6.26 8.20 11.32
CA ASN A 155 5.61 9.49 11.26
C ASN A 155 5.42 9.98 12.70
N THR A 156 6.21 10.96 13.10
CA THR A 156 6.34 11.47 14.49
C THR A 156 5.15 12.31 14.96
N GLY A 157 4.02 12.28 14.24
CA GLY A 157 2.84 13.08 14.59
C GLY A 157 3.05 14.59 14.43
N GLU A 158 4.16 15.05 13.85
CA GLU A 158 4.37 16.47 13.60
C GLU A 158 3.30 16.98 12.62
N SER A 159 2.54 17.97 13.08
CA SER A 159 1.57 18.71 12.29
C SER A 159 2.24 19.21 11.01
N GLN A 160 1.86 18.62 9.88
CA GLN A 160 2.33 18.97 8.54
C GLN A 160 3.87 19.09 8.44
N LEU A 161 4.51 18.05 7.88
CA LEU A 161 5.94 18.09 7.50
C LEU A 161 6.35 19.49 7.03
N PRO A 162 7.51 20.01 7.47
CA PRO A 162 8.09 21.24 6.93
C PRO A 162 7.93 21.26 5.41
N VAL A 163 7.63 22.43 4.83
CA VAL A 163 7.27 22.56 3.41
C VAL A 163 8.27 21.83 2.50
N GLU A 164 9.55 21.87 2.86
CA GLU A 164 10.65 21.18 2.18
C GLU A 164 10.50 19.64 2.20
N ASP A 165 10.31 19.03 3.37
CA ASP A 165 10.09 17.58 3.53
C ASP A 165 8.76 17.11 2.91
N SER A 166 7.74 17.96 2.95
CA SER A 166 6.46 17.73 2.28
C SER A 166 6.64 17.72 0.75
N ASN A 167 7.47 18.61 0.21
CA ASN A 167 7.80 18.66 -1.22
C ASN A 167 8.65 17.46 -1.65
N VAL A 168 9.60 17.02 -0.82
CA VAL A 168 10.38 15.78 -1.04
C VAL A 168 9.45 14.58 -1.04
N THR A 169 8.53 14.47 -0.07
CA THR A 169 7.53 13.39 -0.03
C THR A 169 6.62 13.41 -1.27
N ARG A 170 6.24 14.60 -1.73
CA ARG A 170 5.42 14.78 -2.95
C ARG A 170 6.19 14.39 -4.21
N LEU A 171 7.49 14.68 -4.28
CA LEU A 171 8.39 14.25 -5.34
C LEU A 171 8.57 12.72 -5.34
N ILE A 172 8.85 12.11 -4.17
CA ILE A 172 8.95 10.65 -4.00
C ILE A 172 7.65 9.98 -4.43
N THR A 173 6.50 10.53 -4.04
CA THR A 173 5.18 10.00 -4.44
C THR A 173 4.97 10.09 -5.96
N LYS A 174 5.37 11.21 -6.59
CA LYS A 174 5.30 11.36 -8.05
C LYS A 174 6.22 10.38 -8.78
N ILE A 175 7.47 10.23 -8.33
CA ILE A 175 8.43 9.27 -8.87
C ILE A 175 7.87 7.84 -8.74
N ARG A 176 7.28 7.51 -7.59
CA ARG A 176 6.64 6.21 -7.37
C ARG A 176 5.48 5.96 -8.31
N LEU A 177 4.61 6.95 -8.56
CA LEU A 177 3.53 6.83 -9.53
C LEU A 177 4.04 6.59 -10.95
N VAL A 178 5.17 7.20 -11.33
CA VAL A 178 5.84 6.93 -12.61
C VAL A 178 6.38 5.48 -12.64
N VAL A 179 7.05 5.03 -11.58
CA VAL A 179 7.56 3.65 -11.46
C VAL A 179 6.42 2.62 -11.48
N GLU A 180 5.33 2.86 -10.76
CA GLU A 180 4.14 2.01 -10.75
C GLU A 180 3.46 1.99 -12.12
N SER A 181 3.45 3.11 -12.84
CA SER A 181 2.97 3.18 -14.22
C SER A 181 3.84 2.29 -15.12
N VAL A 182 5.18 2.39 -15.05
CA VAL A 182 6.11 1.50 -15.79
C VAL A 182 5.87 0.04 -15.43
N ASN A 183 5.75 -0.30 -14.15
CA ASN A 183 5.46 -1.66 -13.70
C ASN A 183 4.10 -2.17 -14.23
N GLY A 184 3.09 -1.28 -14.32
CA GLY A 184 1.82 -1.58 -14.97
C GLY A 184 1.99 -1.90 -16.45
N ARG A 185 2.86 -1.17 -17.16
CA ARG A 185 3.16 -1.42 -18.58
C ARG A 185 3.78 -2.80 -18.82
N ILE A 186 4.71 -3.23 -17.95
CA ILE A 186 5.31 -4.58 -18.01
C ILE A 186 4.24 -5.66 -17.84
N LYS A 187 3.30 -5.46 -16.91
CA LYS A 187 2.21 -6.42 -16.64
C LYS A 187 1.24 -6.59 -17.80
N LEU A 188 1.28 -5.74 -18.83
CA LEU A 188 0.47 -5.91 -20.04
C LEU A 188 1.04 -6.94 -21.02
N TRP A 189 2.31 -7.33 -20.84
CA TRP A 189 2.95 -8.32 -21.70
C TRP A 189 2.50 -9.72 -21.31
N LYS A 190 1.58 -10.29 -22.10
CA LYS A 190 1.02 -11.64 -21.94
C LYS A 190 2.08 -12.75 -21.80
N TYR A 191 3.31 -12.50 -22.24
CA TYR A 191 4.44 -13.42 -22.07
C TYR A 191 4.80 -13.60 -20.59
N HIS A 192 4.77 -12.53 -19.78
CA HIS A 192 5.09 -12.57 -18.34
C HIS A 192 3.98 -13.19 -17.47
N ASP A 193 2.79 -13.38 -18.02
CA ASP A 193 1.69 -14.08 -17.34
C ASP A 193 1.74 -15.61 -17.52
N ARG A 194 2.66 -16.12 -18.36
CA ARG A 194 2.79 -17.56 -18.64
C ARG A 194 3.76 -18.22 -17.68
N VAL A 195 3.46 -19.47 -17.32
CA VAL A 195 4.41 -20.34 -16.60
C VAL A 195 5.52 -20.74 -17.57
N LEU A 196 6.76 -20.35 -17.27
CA LEU A 196 7.93 -20.70 -18.07
C LEU A 196 8.49 -22.05 -17.63
N PRO A 197 8.94 -22.92 -18.56
CA PRO A 197 9.62 -24.16 -18.22
C PRO A 197 11.00 -23.89 -17.60
N ASN A 198 11.47 -24.78 -16.72
CA ASN A 198 12.71 -24.59 -15.94
C ASN A 198 13.95 -24.34 -16.82
N SER A 199 13.98 -24.88 -18.04
CA SER A 199 15.06 -24.65 -19.01
C SER A 199 15.20 -23.19 -19.46
N GLN A 200 14.17 -22.37 -19.25
CA GLN A 200 14.13 -20.96 -19.67
C GLN A 200 14.51 -19.99 -18.54
N ILE A 201 14.71 -20.49 -17.31
CA ILE A 201 15.06 -19.66 -16.14
C ILE A 201 16.32 -18.81 -16.37
N PRO A 202 17.40 -19.32 -16.98
CA PRO A 202 18.61 -18.52 -17.22
C PRO A 202 18.38 -17.30 -18.12
N TYR A 203 17.35 -17.33 -18.98
CA TYR A 203 17.07 -16.30 -19.98
C TYR A 203 15.99 -15.30 -19.54
N VAL A 204 15.44 -15.44 -18.33
CA VAL A 204 14.37 -14.56 -17.83
C VAL A 204 14.80 -13.10 -17.83
N SER A 205 16.06 -12.82 -17.47
CA SER A 205 16.62 -11.48 -17.52
C SER A 205 16.63 -10.92 -18.94
N ASP A 206 16.95 -11.74 -19.94
CA ASP A 206 17.00 -11.33 -21.34
C ASP A 206 15.61 -10.99 -21.87
N TYR A 207 14.59 -11.79 -21.53
CA TYR A 207 13.20 -11.49 -21.92
C TYR A 207 12.71 -10.17 -21.34
N VAL A 208 13.02 -9.92 -20.07
CA VAL A 208 12.68 -8.66 -19.39
C VAL A 208 13.41 -7.48 -20.05
N ASN A 209 14.70 -7.64 -20.36
CA ASN A 209 15.49 -6.61 -21.05
C ASN A 209 14.96 -6.31 -22.46
N ILE A 210 14.56 -7.34 -23.21
CA ILE A 210 13.95 -7.18 -24.54
C ILE A 210 12.60 -6.45 -24.43
N ALA A 211 11.74 -6.84 -23.47
CA ALA A 211 10.48 -6.17 -23.23
C ALA A 211 10.68 -4.68 -22.89
N TYR A 212 11.66 -4.37 -22.04
CA TYR A 212 12.03 -2.98 -21.73
C TYR A 212 12.54 -2.23 -22.96
N ALA A 213 13.40 -2.82 -23.78
CA ALA A 213 13.90 -2.18 -24.99
C ALA A 213 12.78 -1.86 -25.99
N ILE A 214 11.81 -2.78 -26.16
CA ILE A 214 10.63 -2.56 -27.01
C ILE A 214 9.72 -1.49 -26.41
N MET A 215 9.48 -1.52 -25.10
CA MET A 215 8.70 -0.50 -24.40
C MET A 215 9.31 0.89 -24.58
N ASN A 216 10.63 1.01 -24.39
CA ASN A 216 11.35 2.28 -24.56
C ASN A 216 11.30 2.81 -26.00
N LYS A 217 11.26 1.91 -27.00
CA LYS A 217 11.22 2.30 -28.42
C LYS A 217 9.82 2.73 -28.90
N TYR A 218 8.77 2.09 -28.40
CA TYR A 218 7.43 2.20 -29.00
C TYR A 218 6.37 2.83 -28.10
N TRP A 219 6.62 2.98 -26.80
CA TRP A 219 5.65 3.56 -25.88
C TRP A 219 6.05 5.00 -25.57
N PRO A 220 5.07 5.93 -25.47
CA PRO A 220 5.37 7.32 -25.15
C PRO A 220 6.09 7.40 -23.80
N GLU A 221 7.14 8.21 -23.74
CA GLU A 221 7.89 8.47 -22.52
C GLU A 221 6.92 8.98 -21.43
N LEU A 222 7.02 8.39 -20.23
CA LEU A 222 6.20 8.80 -19.09
C LEU A 222 6.71 10.09 -18.43
N ASN A 223 7.93 10.50 -18.77
CA ASN A 223 8.58 11.72 -18.35
C ASN A 223 9.11 12.44 -19.60
N THR A 224 9.18 13.77 -19.62
CA THR A 224 9.47 14.51 -20.87
C THR A 224 10.92 14.41 -21.35
N GLY A 225 11.77 13.70 -20.61
CA GLY A 225 13.19 13.48 -20.93
C GLY A 225 14.05 14.75 -20.84
N ASP A 226 13.43 15.89 -20.57
CA ASP A 226 14.04 17.21 -20.48
C ASP A 226 14.10 17.60 -19.00
N LEU A 227 15.27 17.34 -18.41
CA LEU A 227 15.58 17.62 -17.01
C LEU A 227 15.25 19.07 -16.65
N GLU A 228 15.45 19.99 -17.60
CA GLU A 228 15.18 21.43 -17.42
C GLU A 228 13.68 21.72 -17.43
N LYS A 229 12.89 21.09 -18.32
CA LYS A 229 11.42 21.23 -18.30
C LYS A 229 10.79 20.56 -17.08
N ASP A 230 11.32 19.43 -16.63
CA ASP A 230 10.84 18.74 -15.45
C ASP A 230 11.18 19.52 -14.16
N GLU A 231 12.37 20.13 -14.10
CA GLU A 231 12.76 21.08 -13.05
C GLU A 231 11.95 22.37 -13.10
N GLN A 232 11.67 22.92 -14.28
CA GLN A 232 10.81 24.09 -14.46
C GLN A 232 9.36 23.78 -14.06
N LEU A 233 8.85 22.59 -14.38
CA LEU A 233 7.52 22.14 -13.97
C LEU A 233 7.45 21.94 -12.45
N ALA A 234 8.48 21.32 -11.85
CA ALA A 234 8.60 21.18 -10.40
C ALA A 234 8.69 22.55 -9.71
N SER A 235 9.50 23.47 -10.25
CA SER A 235 9.68 24.84 -9.75
C SER A 235 8.41 25.68 -9.89
N LYS A 236 7.69 25.57 -11.01
CA LYS A 236 6.38 26.21 -11.22
C LYS A 236 5.33 25.65 -10.26
N MET A 237 5.31 24.34 -10.04
CA MET A 237 4.41 23.71 -9.07
C MET A 237 4.73 24.14 -7.62
N LEU A 238 6.02 24.28 -7.28
CA LEU A 238 6.48 24.80 -6.00
C LEU A 238 6.05 26.26 -5.82
N TYR A 239 6.25 27.10 -6.83
CA TYR A 239 5.82 28.51 -6.85
C TYR A 239 4.31 28.65 -6.66
N LEU A 240 3.49 27.93 -7.43
CA LEU A 240 2.03 27.96 -7.33
C LEU A 240 1.51 27.44 -5.97
N SER A 241 2.24 26.50 -5.35
CA SER A 241 1.89 26.01 -4.01
C SER A 241 2.12 27.06 -2.91
N LYS A 242 3.13 27.93 -3.07
CA LYS A 242 3.42 29.04 -2.16
C LYS A 242 2.41 30.20 -2.29
N GLN A 243 1.72 30.32 -3.43
CA GLN A 243 0.72 31.37 -3.66
C GLN A 243 -0.65 31.06 -3.03
N ARG A 244 -1.01 29.80 -2.79
CA ARG A 244 -2.34 29.43 -2.26
C ARG A 244 -2.52 29.66 -0.76
N THR A 245 -1.46 29.97 -0.01
CA THR A 245 -1.54 30.16 1.44
C THR A 245 -1.95 31.58 1.86
N TYR A 246 -2.00 32.54 0.94
CA TYR A 246 -2.28 33.96 1.27
C TYR A 246 -3.70 34.46 0.97
N SER A 247 -4.60 33.67 0.38
CA SER A 247 -5.93 34.16 -0.05
C SER A 247 -7.13 33.75 0.83
N MET A 248 -6.92 33.14 2.00
CA MET A 248 -8.03 32.82 2.93
C MET A 248 -7.84 33.45 4.31
N ARG A 249 -7.70 34.79 4.34
CA ARG A 249 -8.11 35.61 5.48
C ARG A 249 -8.73 36.91 4.95
N LYS A 250 -10.06 36.94 4.91
CA LYS A 250 -10.85 38.13 5.21
C LYS A 250 -11.75 37.77 6.38
#